data_AF-A0A5R9F918-F1
#
_entry.id   AF-A0A5R9F918-F1
#
_cell.length_a   1.000
_cell.length_b   1.000
_cell.length_c   1.000
_cell.angle_alpha   90.00
_cell.angle_beta   90.00
_cell.angle_gamma   90.00
#
_symmetry.space_group_name_H-M   'P 1'
#
loop_
_entity.id
_entity.type
_entity.pdbx_description
1 polymer ?
#
loop_
_entity_poly.entity_id
_entity_poly.type
_entity_poly.pdbx_seq_one_letter_code
_entity_poly.pdbx_strand_id
1 'polypeptide(L)'
;MGHKVLFEVTSDKEIRFAVVFNGRLFTFLLKQIEQNWVFLSFDKELKENKELVKRIFRILLRKKDVKTKLEDLQIEPEKILFEEYYPEYGIKKQ
;
A
#
# COMPACT_ATOMS: atom_id res chain seq x y z
N MET A 1 -15.98 -1.83 15.97
CA MET A 1 -14.91 -2.74 15.51
C MET A 1 -13.77 -1.88 14.95
N GLY A 2 -12.56 -1.98 15.50
CA GLY A 2 -11.43 -1.13 15.11
C GLY A 2 -10.65 -1.69 13.92
N HIS A 3 -10.19 -0.81 13.03
CA HIS A 3 -9.28 -1.17 11.95
C HIS A 3 -7.86 -1.37 12.49
N LYS A 4 -7.30 -2.57 12.30
CA LYS A 4 -5.89 -2.86 12.60
C LYS A 4 -5.07 -2.63 11.34
N VAL A 5 -3.96 -1.92 11.50
CA VAL A 5 -2.98 -1.68 10.45
C VAL A 5 -1.65 -2.20 10.99
N LEU A 6 -1.00 -3.05 10.22
CA LEU A 6 0.38 -3.45 10.40
C LEU A 6 1.13 -2.97 9.15
N PHE A 7 2.38 -2.56 9.31
CA PHE A 7 3.22 -2.26 8.16
C PHE A 7 4.67 -2.61 8.48
N GLU A 8 5.41 -2.93 7.44
CA GLU A 8 6.81 -3.29 7.49
C GLU A 8 7.55 -2.51 6.40
N VAL A 9 8.68 -1.92 6.77
CA VAL A 9 9.56 -1.24 5.82
C VAL A 9 10.60 -2.25 5.40
N THR A 10 10.52 -2.72 4.16
CA THR A 10 11.51 -3.65 3.61
C THR A 10 12.73 -2.93 3.05
N SER A 11 12.60 -1.66 2.63
CA SER A 11 13.71 -0.78 2.26
C SER A 11 13.26 0.69 2.18
N ASP A 12 14.20 1.62 1.93
CA ASP A 12 13.87 3.04 1.66
C ASP A 12 13.05 3.27 0.39
N LYS A 13 12.86 2.23 -0.43
CA LYS A 13 12.09 2.27 -1.69
C LYS A 13 10.84 1.39 -1.65
N GLU A 14 10.59 0.70 -0.54
CA GLU A 14 9.52 -0.29 -0.44
C GLU A 14 8.94 -0.37 0.97
N ILE A 15 7.63 -0.15 1.08
CA ILE A 15 6.86 -0.26 2.32
C ILE A 15 5.67 -1.19 2.08
N ARG A 16 5.51 -2.18 2.95
CA ARG A 16 4.42 -3.16 2.92
C ARG A 16 3.40 -2.81 3.97
N PHE A 17 2.12 -2.85 3.62
CA PHE A 17 1.01 -2.62 4.52
C PHE A 17 0.11 -3.84 4.56
N ALA A 18 -0.39 -4.16 5.75
CA ALA A 18 -1.43 -5.15 6.00
C ALA A 18 -2.55 -4.49 6.81
N VAL A 19 -3.76 -4.46 6.25
CA VAL A 19 -4.90 -3.76 6.84
C VAL A 19 -6.05 -4.72 7.06
N VAL A 20 -6.52 -4.84 8.29
CA VAL A 20 -7.78 -5.53 8.60
C VAL A 20 -8.92 -4.51 8.53
N PHE A 21 -9.73 -4.63 7.48
CA PHE A 21 -10.88 -3.77 7.22
C PHE A 21 -12.14 -4.63 7.06
N ASN A 22 -13.18 -4.34 7.86
CA ASN A 22 -14.43 -5.11 7.88
C ASN A 22 -14.25 -6.64 8.01
N GLY A 23 -13.27 -7.07 8.81
CA GLY A 23 -12.97 -8.49 9.02
C GLY A 23 -12.18 -9.16 7.90
N ARG A 24 -11.82 -8.43 6.83
CA ARG A 24 -10.95 -8.91 5.76
C ARG A 24 -9.55 -8.30 5.88
N LEU A 25 -8.54 -9.11 5.58
CA LEU A 25 -7.16 -8.68 5.48
C LEU A 25 -6.87 -8.25 4.04
N PHE A 26 -6.31 -7.05 3.87
CA PHE A 26 -5.85 -6.52 2.61
C PHE A 26 -4.36 -6.22 2.70
N THR A 27 -3.62 -6.48 1.62
CA THR A 27 -2.18 -6.21 1.58
C THR A 27 -1.82 -5.23 0.46
N PHE A 28 -0.95 -4.29 0.77
CA PHE A 28 -0.53 -3.24 -0.15
C PHE A 28 0.98 -3.07 -0.14
N LEU A 29 1.50 -2.59 -1.25
CA LEU A 29 2.90 -2.25 -1.44
C LEU A 29 3.00 -0.81 -1.91
N LEU A 30 3.65 0.04 -1.13
CA LEU A 30 4.08 1.36 -1.59
C LEU A 30 5.52 1.24 -2.06
N LYS A 31 5.75 1.42 -3.36
CA LYS A 31 7.06 1.22 -3.98
C LYS A 31 7.46 2.44 -4.79
N GLN A 32 8.74 2.81 -4.72
CA GLN A 32 9.30 3.82 -5.60
C GLN A 32 9.59 3.18 -6.98
N ILE A 33 8.88 3.65 -8.00
CA ILE A 33 9.09 3.28 -9.40
C ILE A 33 9.54 4.55 -10.13
N GLU A 34 10.76 4.53 -10.64
CA GLU A 34 11.44 5.73 -11.15
C GLU A 34 11.48 6.85 -10.10
N GLN A 35 10.77 7.96 -10.35
CA GLN A 35 10.67 9.10 -9.44
C GLN A 35 9.31 9.16 -8.71
N ASN A 36 8.42 8.21 -8.96
CA ASN A 36 7.07 8.22 -8.42
C ASN A 36 6.88 7.15 -7.35
N TRP A 37 6.11 7.48 -6.32
CA TRP A 37 5.66 6.52 -5.33
C TRP A 37 4.33 5.93 -5.77
N VAL A 38 4.28 4.61 -5.86
CA VAL A 38 3.14 3.88 -6.41
C VAL A 38 2.57 2.94 -5.36
N PHE A 39 1.28 3.09 -5.07
CA PHE A 39 0.53 2.29 -4.11
C PHE A 39 -0.19 1.14 -4.83
N LEU A 40 0.33 -0.05 -4.63
CA LEU A 40 -0.02 -1.27 -5.33
C LEU A 40 -0.85 -2.17 -4.42
N SER A 41 -1.89 -2.77 -4.99
CA SER A 41 -2.72 -3.79 -4.33
C SER A 41 -2.60 -5.11 -5.08
N PHE A 42 -2.47 -6.22 -4.34
CA PHE A 42 -2.48 -7.56 -4.91
C PHE A 42 -3.86 -8.21 -4.92
N ASP A 43 -4.81 -7.70 -4.12
CA ASP A 43 -6.16 -8.25 -4.03
C ASP A 43 -7.01 -7.89 -5.26
N LYS A 44 -7.64 -8.91 -5.87
CA LYS A 44 -8.50 -8.75 -7.06
C LYS A 44 -9.69 -7.82 -6.80
N GLU A 45 -10.29 -7.89 -5.62
CA GLU A 45 -11.43 -7.03 -5.22
C GLU A 45 -11.05 -5.54 -5.22
N LEU A 46 -9.79 -5.23 -4.90
CA LEU A 46 -9.29 -3.86 -4.85
C LEU A 46 -8.99 -3.30 -6.24
N LYS A 47 -8.68 -4.16 -7.22
CA LYS A 47 -8.47 -3.77 -8.63
C LYS A 47 -9.74 -3.16 -9.22
N GLU A 48 -10.84 -3.86 -9.02
CA GLU A 48 -12.15 -3.44 -9.54
C GLU A 48 -12.80 -2.31 -8.71
N ASN A 49 -12.21 -1.95 -7.56
CA ASN A 49 -12.81 -1.00 -6.61
C ASN A 49 -11.84 0.10 -6.13
N LYS A 50 -11.61 1.09 -6.99
CA LYS A 50 -10.77 2.27 -6.70
C LYS A 50 -11.22 3.05 -5.45
N GLU A 51 -12.51 3.09 -5.16
CA GLU A 51 -13.04 3.76 -3.96
C GLU A 51 -12.67 3.01 -2.67
N LEU A 52 -12.68 1.68 -2.68
CA LEU A 52 -12.23 0.87 -1.55
C LEU A 52 -10.74 1.07 -1.29
N VAL A 53 -9.91 1.10 -2.35
CA VAL A 53 -8.47 1.39 -2.23
C VAL A 53 -8.22 2.75 -1.59
N LYS A 54 -8.88 3.81 -2.09
CA LYS A 54 -8.77 5.16 -1.50
C LYS A 54 -9.22 5.20 -0.04
N ARG A 55 -10.31 4.49 0.31
CA ARG A 55 -10.78 4.40 1.70
C ARG A 55 -9.75 3.74 2.60
N ILE A 56 -9.17 2.62 2.18
CA ILE A 56 -8.14 1.93 2.95
C ILE A 56 -6.88 2.78 3.07
N PHE A 57 -6.46 3.44 2.00
CA PHE A 57 -5.33 4.37 2.02
C PHE A 57 -5.54 5.52 3.01
N ARG A 58 -6.74 6.13 3.06
CA ARG A 58 -7.07 7.12 4.09
C ARG A 58 -7.00 6.57 5.52
N ILE A 59 -7.29 5.29 5.72
CA ILE A 59 -7.15 4.64 7.04
C ILE A 59 -5.68 4.47 7.39
N LEU A 60 -4.83 4.08 6.44
CA LEU A 60 -3.37 4.01 6.62
C LEU A 60 -2.82 5.36 7.06
N LEU A 61 -3.17 6.43 6.33
CA LEU A 61 -2.71 7.79 6.64
C LEU A 61 -3.19 8.31 7.99
N ARG A 62 -4.18 7.71 8.65
CA ARG A 62 -4.59 8.12 10.01
C ARG A 62 -3.68 7.53 11.09
N LYS A 63 -2.81 6.58 10.77
CA LYS A 63 -1.88 5.96 11.73
C LYS A 63 -0.64 6.85 11.86
N LYS A 64 -0.33 7.23 13.10
CA LYS A 64 0.83 8.09 13.43
C LYS A 64 2.11 7.53 12.83
N ASP A 65 2.37 6.24 13.05
CA ASP A 65 3.60 5.58 12.61
C ASP A 65 3.74 5.55 11.08
N VAL A 66 2.62 5.41 10.34
CA VAL A 66 2.60 5.50 8.88
C VAL A 66 2.93 6.92 8.43
N LYS A 67 2.31 7.94 9.02
CA LYS A 67 2.59 9.35 8.70
C LYS A 67 4.06 9.70 8.91
N THR A 68 4.58 9.40 10.10
CA THR A 68 5.99 9.65 10.43
C THR A 68 6.91 8.98 9.42
N LYS A 69 6.61 7.73 9.00
CA LYS A 69 7.45 7.06 8.02
C LYS A 69 7.40 7.68 6.62
N LEU A 70 6.22 8.13 6.18
CA LEU A 70 6.09 8.85 4.91
C LEU A 70 6.84 10.20 4.97
N GLU A 71 6.78 10.90 6.10
CA GLU A 71 7.53 12.14 6.34
C GLU A 71 9.05 11.90 6.31
N ASP A 72 9.55 10.87 7.00
CA ASP A 72 10.97 10.49 7.00
C ASP A 72 11.50 10.21 5.59
N LEU A 73 10.68 9.57 4.76
CA LEU A 73 11.00 9.23 3.37
C LEU A 73 10.68 10.36 2.39
N GLN A 74 10.20 11.52 2.87
CA GLN A 74 9.81 12.68 2.05
C GLN A 74 8.75 12.34 0.99
N ILE A 75 7.80 11.47 1.36
CA ILE A 75 6.71 11.00 0.49
C ILE A 75 5.47 11.85 0.77
N GLU A 76 5.09 12.68 -0.20
CA GLU A 76 3.82 13.43 -0.15
C GLU A 76 2.64 12.52 -0.51
N PRO A 77 1.70 12.23 0.41
CA PRO A 77 0.62 11.28 0.16
C PRO A 77 -0.27 11.61 -1.03
N GLU A 78 -0.46 12.89 -1.32
CA GLU A 78 -1.23 13.40 -2.47
C GLU A 78 -0.57 13.14 -3.83
N LYS A 79 0.75 12.89 -3.85
CA LYS A 79 1.51 12.57 -5.06
C LYS A 79 1.61 11.07 -5.33
N ILE A 80 1.12 10.24 -4.41
CA ILE A 80 1.15 8.79 -4.55
C ILE A 80 0.20 8.36 -5.68
N LEU A 81 0.74 7.65 -6.66
CA LEU A 81 0.01 7.09 -7.78
C LEU A 81 -0.64 5.77 -7.36
N PHE A 82 -1.87 5.53 -7.83
CA PHE A 82 -2.58 4.26 -7.61
C PHE A 82 -2.52 3.47 -8.91
N GLU A 83 -1.52 2.59 -9.04
CA GLU A 83 -1.46 1.68 -10.19
C GLU A 83 -1.88 0.26 -9.80
N GLU A 84 -2.54 -0.39 -10.75
CA GLU A 84 -2.81 -1.81 -10.71
C GLU A 84 -1.55 -2.56 -11.12
N TYR A 85 -0.66 -2.84 -10.18
CA TYR A 85 0.49 -3.69 -10.50
C TYR A 85 0.09 -5.15 -10.48
N TYR A 86 0.29 -5.79 -11.63
CA TYR A 86 0.36 -7.23 -11.73
C TYR A 86 1.81 -7.59 -11.46
N PRO A 87 2.15 -8.21 -10.32
CA PRO A 87 3.44 -8.87 -10.26
C PRO A 87 3.38 -9.94 -11.33
N GLU A 88 4.16 -9.77 -12.39
CA GLU A 88 4.63 -10.89 -13.19
C GLU A 88 5.48 -11.72 -12.22
N TYR A 89 4.83 -12.50 -11.36
CA TYR A 89 5.46 -13.65 -10.77
C TYR A 89 5.75 -14.58 -11.93
N GLY A 90 6.90 -14.35 -12.55
CA GLY A 90 7.65 -15.36 -13.25
C GLY A 90 7.81 -16.51 -12.27
N ILE A 91 6.90 -17.47 -12.38
CA ILE A 91 7.22 -18.86 -12.14
C ILE A 91 8.34 -19.18 -13.13
N LYS A 92 9.59 -18.84 -12.80
CA LYS A 92 10.72 -19.63 -13.30
C LYS A 92 10.66 -20.92 -12.51
N LYS A 93 9.83 -21.86 -13.00
CA LYS A 93 10.11 -23.28 -12.81
C LYS A 93 11.52 -23.48 -13.38
N GLN A 94 12.48 -23.71 -12.49
CA GLN A 94 13.67 -24.45 -12.87
C GLN A 94 13.26 -25.88 -13.24
#